data_AF-A0AAD6L588-F1
#
_entry.id   AF-A0AAD6L588-F1
#
_cell.length_a   1.000
_cell.length_b   1.000
_cell.length_c   1.000
_cell.angle_alpha   90.00
_cell.angle_beta   90.00
_cell.angle_gamma   90.00
#
_symmetry.space_group_name_H-M   'P 1'
#
loop_
_entity.id
_entity.type
_entity.pdbx_description
1 polymer ?
#
loop_
_entity_poly.entity_id
_entity_poly.type
_entity_poly.pdbx_seq_one_letter_code
_entity_poly.pdbx_strand_id
1 'polypeptide(L)'
;MGPARQIGGSSPKRIEGPDGQNLQLHFRSRLSLPLFTGGKVEGEQGAAIHIVLVDVSTGHVVTSGAEASAKLDVVVLEGDFNNEADEGWTQEEFESHVVKEREGKRPLLTGDLQVTLKEGVGSLGDLTFTDNSSWIRSRKFRLGLRVASGYGEGTRIREAKTEAFTVKDHRGELYKKHYPPAQDDDVWRLEKIGKDGSFHKRLNNNGIFKVEDFLRLAVKDPQKLRNILGSGMSNKMWEALLDHAKTCVLSGKLYVYYPDISRNVGAVFNNIYELNGLISEDQYYTANSLSDEQK
;
A
#
# COMPACT_ATOMS: atom_id res chain seq x y z
N MET A 1 -40.49 43.79 27.86
CA MET A 1 -40.57 43.11 26.54
C MET A 1 -40.01 44.06 25.49
N GLY A 2 -38.79 43.83 25.03
CA GLY A 2 -38.23 44.52 23.86
C GLY A 2 -38.16 43.53 22.68
N PRO A 3 -38.32 43.96 21.42
CA PRO A 3 -38.27 43.03 20.30
C PRO A 3 -36.84 42.59 20.06
N ALA A 4 -36.63 41.28 19.95
CA ALA A 4 -35.36 40.69 19.55
C ALA A 4 -35.12 40.94 18.05
N ARG A 5 -33.96 41.51 17.73
CA ARG A 5 -33.45 41.69 16.38
C ARG A 5 -33.31 40.34 15.68
N GLN A 6 -33.96 40.18 14.54
CA GLN A 6 -33.64 39.11 13.59
C GLN A 6 -32.20 39.31 13.10
N ILE A 7 -31.33 38.36 13.44
CA ILE A 7 -30.00 38.23 12.86
C ILE A 7 -30.21 37.69 11.44
N GLY A 8 -29.75 38.46 10.46
CA GLY A 8 -29.96 38.20 9.04
C GLY A 8 -29.42 36.83 8.62
N GLY A 9 -30.25 36.08 7.90
CA GLY A 9 -29.82 34.89 7.18
C GLY A 9 -28.76 35.27 6.14
N SER A 10 -27.61 34.61 6.23
CA SER A 10 -26.61 34.57 5.17
C SER A 10 -27.28 34.15 3.87
N SER A 11 -27.14 34.95 2.82
CA SER A 11 -27.58 34.54 1.47
C SER A 11 -26.83 33.27 1.04
N PRO A 12 -27.47 32.34 0.30
CA PRO A 12 -26.79 31.16 -0.20
C PRO A 12 -25.62 31.58 -1.10
N LYS A 13 -24.48 30.90 -0.94
CA LYS A 13 -23.27 31.11 -1.75
C LYS A 13 -23.67 30.96 -3.22
N ARG A 14 -23.59 32.04 -4.00
CA ARG A 14 -23.92 32.03 -5.43
C ARG A 14 -22.78 31.33 -6.17
N ILE A 15 -22.96 30.05 -6.49
CA ILE A 15 -21.93 29.19 -7.13
C ILE A 15 -22.16 29.07 -8.66
N GLU A 16 -23.23 29.68 -9.17
CA GLU A 16 -23.55 29.64 -10.61
C GLU A 16 -22.68 30.62 -11.41
N GLY A 17 -22.14 30.14 -12.54
CA GLY A 17 -21.45 31.00 -13.51
C GLY A 17 -22.39 32.01 -14.18
N PRO A 18 -21.85 32.95 -14.98
CA PRO A 18 -22.64 33.99 -15.65
C PRO A 18 -23.81 33.44 -16.49
N ASP A 19 -23.65 32.22 -17.03
CA ASP A 19 -24.62 31.53 -17.88
C ASP A 19 -25.53 30.54 -17.12
N GLY A 20 -25.47 30.51 -15.79
CA GLY A 20 -26.23 29.55 -14.95
C GLY A 20 -25.67 28.12 -14.95
N GLN A 21 -24.59 27.86 -15.69
CA GLN A 21 -23.93 26.55 -15.70
C GLN A 21 -23.17 26.33 -14.39
N ASN A 22 -23.37 25.16 -13.79
CA ASN A 22 -22.68 24.72 -12.58
C ASN A 22 -21.71 23.60 -12.96
N LEU A 23 -20.50 23.98 -13.36
CA LEU A 23 -19.50 23.05 -13.89
C LEU A 23 -18.59 22.52 -12.77
N GLN A 24 -18.30 21.22 -12.79
CA GLN A 24 -17.46 20.57 -11.79
C GLN A 24 -16.55 19.49 -12.39
N LEU A 25 -15.31 19.43 -11.92
CA LEU A 25 -14.35 18.37 -12.24
C LEU A 25 -14.54 17.17 -11.33
N HIS A 26 -14.63 15.97 -11.89
CA HIS A 26 -14.74 14.72 -11.14
C HIS A 26 -13.60 13.76 -11.49
N PHE A 27 -13.08 13.07 -10.48
CA PHE A 27 -12.32 11.83 -10.67
C PHE A 27 -13.31 10.69 -10.95
N ARG A 28 -13.21 10.08 -12.13
CA ARG A 28 -14.09 8.96 -12.52
C ARG A 28 -13.51 7.61 -12.10
N SER A 29 -12.19 7.49 -12.04
CA SER A 29 -11.49 6.30 -11.59
C SER A 29 -11.08 6.42 -10.12
N ARG A 30 -11.08 5.30 -9.39
CA ARG A 30 -10.48 5.19 -8.05
C ARG A 30 -8.98 4.96 -8.14
N LEU A 31 -8.24 5.48 -7.16
CA LEU A 31 -6.80 5.24 -7.03
C LEU A 31 -6.53 3.82 -6.53
N SER A 32 -5.47 3.21 -7.04
CA SER A 32 -4.89 1.98 -6.48
C SER A 32 -4.20 2.30 -5.15
N LEU A 33 -4.67 1.70 -4.07
CA LEU A 33 -4.13 1.86 -2.73
C LEU A 33 -3.57 0.53 -2.22
N PRO A 34 -2.52 0.53 -1.37
CA PRO A 34 -1.85 1.70 -0.77
C PRO A 34 -0.82 2.35 -1.71
N LEU A 35 -0.62 3.66 -1.56
CA LEU A 35 0.45 4.39 -2.26
C LEU A 35 1.74 4.44 -1.43
N PHE A 36 2.88 4.39 -2.11
CA PHE A 36 4.20 4.54 -1.52
C PHE A 36 4.97 5.70 -2.19
N THR A 37 5.85 6.36 -1.44
CA THR A 37 6.76 7.38 -2.00
C THR A 37 7.59 6.78 -3.14
N GLY A 38 7.78 7.51 -4.23
CA GLY A 38 8.50 7.02 -5.41
C GLY A 38 7.76 5.95 -6.23
N GLY A 39 6.63 5.43 -5.74
CA GLY A 39 5.73 4.56 -6.52
C GLY A 39 4.79 5.38 -7.39
N LYS A 40 4.48 4.86 -8.59
CA LYS A 40 3.55 5.48 -9.54
C LYS A 40 2.15 5.55 -8.95
N VAL A 41 1.50 6.71 -9.11
CA VAL A 41 0.08 6.86 -8.79
C VAL A 41 -0.74 6.35 -9.97
N GLU A 42 -1.52 5.30 -9.74
CA GLU A 42 -2.31 4.61 -10.77
C GLU A 42 -3.74 4.34 -10.29
N GLY A 43 -4.63 4.02 -11.23
CA GLY A 43 -5.99 3.58 -10.92
C GLY A 43 -6.02 2.11 -10.50
N GLU A 44 -7.13 1.69 -9.90
CA GLU A 44 -7.35 0.28 -9.53
C GLU A 44 -7.03 -0.67 -10.71
N GLN A 45 -6.35 -1.78 -10.43
CA GLN A 45 -5.91 -2.77 -11.43
C GLN A 45 -4.97 -2.22 -12.52
N GLY A 46 -4.25 -1.12 -12.24
CA GLY A 46 -3.33 -0.49 -13.19
C GLY A 46 -4.04 0.35 -14.26
N ALA A 47 -5.33 0.64 -14.09
CA ALA A 47 -6.09 1.46 -15.02
C ALA A 47 -5.64 2.93 -14.99
N ALA A 48 -5.94 3.66 -16.07
CA ALA A 48 -5.75 5.10 -16.11
C ALA A 48 -6.73 5.82 -15.16
N ILE A 49 -6.26 6.93 -14.57
CA ILE A 49 -7.10 7.78 -13.73
C ILE A 49 -7.77 8.82 -14.62
N HIS A 50 -9.06 8.63 -14.87
CA HIS A 50 -9.84 9.51 -15.73
C HIS A 50 -10.46 10.66 -14.96
N ILE A 51 -10.50 11.82 -15.62
CA ILE A 51 -11.05 13.08 -15.14
C ILE A 51 -12.13 13.49 -16.12
N VAL A 52 -13.28 13.92 -15.60
CA VAL A 52 -14.38 14.40 -16.43
C VAL A 52 -14.88 15.74 -15.94
N LEU A 53 -15.20 16.63 -16.87
CA LEU A 53 -15.94 17.86 -16.62
C LEU A 53 -17.43 17.58 -16.75
N VAL A 54 -18.19 17.86 -15.70
CA VAL A 54 -19.63 17.58 -15.63
C VAL A 54 -20.38 18.88 -15.39
N ASP A 55 -21.49 19.06 -16.09
CA ASP A 55 -22.49 20.05 -15.71
C ASP A 55 -23.37 19.43 -14.64
N VAL A 56 -23.28 19.93 -13.41
CA VAL A 56 -23.99 19.41 -12.23
C VAL A 56 -25.49 19.54 -12.39
N SER A 57 -25.97 20.52 -13.18
CA SER A 57 -27.41 20.71 -13.41
C SER A 57 -28.03 19.60 -14.26
N THR A 58 -27.27 19.06 -15.23
CA THR A 58 -27.73 18.00 -16.15
C THR A 58 -27.17 16.62 -15.79
N GLY A 59 -26.10 16.56 -15.02
CA GLY A 59 -25.34 15.34 -14.71
C GLY A 59 -24.52 14.81 -15.90
N HIS A 60 -24.46 15.54 -17.02
CA HIS A 60 -23.78 15.10 -18.23
C HIS A 60 -22.37 15.66 -18.36
N VAL A 61 -21.52 14.90 -19.05
CA VAL A 61 -20.16 15.36 -19.40
C VAL A 61 -20.26 16.48 -20.43
N VAL A 62 -19.52 17.56 -20.19
CA VAL A 62 -19.47 18.71 -21.09
C VAL A 62 -18.47 18.43 -22.20
N THR A 63 -18.96 18.14 -23.41
CA THR A 63 -18.12 17.69 -24.53
C THR A 63 -17.67 18.81 -25.48
N SER A 64 -18.17 20.03 -25.32
CA SER A 64 -17.88 21.17 -26.19
C SER A 64 -17.74 22.46 -25.40
N GLY A 65 -17.08 23.47 -25.98
CA GLY A 65 -16.80 24.75 -25.32
C GLY A 65 -15.32 24.88 -24.93
N ALA A 66 -14.93 26.07 -24.48
CA ALA A 66 -13.56 26.33 -24.04
C ALA A 66 -13.22 25.53 -22.78
N GLU A 67 -14.22 25.31 -21.92
CA GLU A 67 -14.19 24.56 -20.68
C GLU A 67 -13.87 23.08 -20.92
N ALA A 68 -14.46 22.48 -21.97
CA ALA A 68 -14.23 21.09 -22.36
C ALA A 68 -12.78 20.81 -22.84
N SER A 69 -12.00 21.87 -23.11
CA SER A 69 -10.59 21.80 -23.50
C SER A 69 -9.65 22.45 -22.48
N ALA A 70 -10.14 22.71 -21.26
CA ALA A 70 -9.38 23.39 -20.23
C ALA A 70 -8.14 22.57 -19.81
N LYS A 71 -7.08 23.29 -19.44
CA LYS A 71 -5.90 22.72 -18.79
C LYS A 71 -6.11 22.74 -17.28
N LEU A 72 -5.73 21.66 -16.63
CA LEU A 72 -5.89 21.43 -15.20
C LEU A 72 -4.52 21.28 -14.55
N ASP A 73 -4.35 21.85 -13.36
CA ASP A 73 -3.24 21.59 -12.47
C ASP A 73 -3.61 20.49 -11.47
N VAL A 74 -2.67 19.57 -11.26
CA VAL A 74 -2.75 18.53 -10.23
C VAL A 74 -2.08 19.05 -8.97
N VAL A 75 -2.81 19.06 -7.85
CA VAL A 75 -2.30 19.53 -6.56
C VAL A 75 -2.50 18.47 -5.48
N VAL A 76 -1.76 18.60 -4.37
CA VAL A 76 -1.95 17.78 -3.18
C VAL A 76 -2.71 18.58 -2.14
N LEU A 77 -3.73 17.98 -1.53
CA LEU A 77 -4.55 18.62 -0.50
C LEU A 77 -4.40 17.90 0.85
N GLU A 78 -4.70 18.61 1.94
CA GLU A 78 -4.76 18.01 3.27
C GLU A 78 -5.87 16.94 3.35
N GLY A 79 -5.56 15.79 3.96
CA GLY A 79 -6.50 14.67 4.02
C GLY A 79 -7.78 14.91 4.83
N ASP A 80 -7.74 15.85 5.77
CA ASP A 80 -8.85 16.30 6.61
C ASP A 80 -9.70 17.40 5.96
N PHE A 81 -9.41 17.80 4.71
CA PHE A 81 -10.30 18.64 3.92
C PHE A 81 -11.60 17.88 3.61
N ASN A 82 -12.53 17.89 4.57
CA ASN A 82 -13.75 17.08 4.57
C ASN A 82 -14.97 17.99 4.59
N ASN A 83 -15.56 18.22 3.41
CA ASN A 83 -16.81 18.96 3.24
C ASN A 83 -17.91 18.00 2.75
N GLU A 84 -17.96 16.78 3.31
CA GLU A 84 -19.00 15.81 2.97
C GLU A 84 -20.40 16.23 3.43
N ALA A 85 -20.51 17.31 4.21
CA ALA A 85 -21.76 17.99 4.49
C ALA A 85 -22.05 19.04 3.41
N ASP A 86 -22.63 18.59 2.29
CA ASP A 86 -23.51 19.26 1.29
C ASP A 86 -23.31 20.74 0.84
N GLU A 87 -22.39 21.52 1.40
CA GLU A 87 -22.26 22.96 1.12
C GLU A 87 -21.19 23.30 0.06
N GLY A 88 -20.51 22.30 -0.48
CA GLY A 88 -19.37 22.51 -1.39
C GLY A 88 -18.22 23.26 -0.69
N TRP A 89 -17.35 23.92 -1.47
CA TRP A 89 -16.27 24.77 -0.96
C TRP A 89 -16.06 25.98 -1.87
N THR A 90 -15.48 27.06 -1.32
CA THR A 90 -15.04 28.18 -2.15
C THR A 90 -13.66 27.91 -2.76
N GLN A 91 -13.26 28.71 -3.76
CA GLN A 91 -11.94 28.57 -4.37
C GLN A 91 -10.82 28.87 -3.36
N GLU A 92 -11.03 29.85 -2.49
CA GLU A 92 -10.08 30.23 -1.43
C GLU A 92 -9.95 29.13 -0.38
N GLU A 93 -11.06 28.46 -0.07
CA GLU A 93 -11.07 27.30 0.82
C GLU A 93 -10.33 26.11 0.20
N PHE A 94 -10.51 25.85 -1.10
CA PHE A 94 -9.71 24.84 -1.79
C PHE A 94 -8.21 25.18 -1.74
N GLU A 95 -7.86 26.43 -2.02
CA GLU A 95 -6.47 26.89 -2.06
C GLU A 95 -5.79 26.81 -0.69
N SER A 96 -6.51 27.11 0.38
CA SER A 96 -5.98 27.06 1.75
C SER A 96 -5.60 25.64 2.20
N HIS A 97 -6.17 24.60 1.58
CA HIS A 97 -5.86 23.20 1.87
C HIS A 97 -4.77 22.62 0.95
N VAL A 98 -4.21 23.41 0.02
CA VAL A 98 -3.12 22.95 -0.85
C VAL A 98 -1.84 22.77 -0.02
N VAL A 99 -1.32 21.54 -0.01
CA VAL A 99 -0.13 21.17 0.74
C VAL A 99 1.11 21.43 -0.09
N LYS A 100 2.03 22.18 0.48
CA LYS A 100 3.39 22.36 -0.06
C LYS A 100 4.36 21.37 0.56
N GLU A 101 5.47 21.14 -0.12
CA GLU A 101 6.59 20.38 0.40
C GLU A 101 7.15 20.98 1.69
N ARG A 102 7.84 20.15 2.49
CA ARG A 102 8.58 20.62 3.66
C ARG A 102 9.76 21.48 3.22
N GLU A 103 10.11 22.46 4.05
CA GLU A 103 11.25 23.33 3.82
C GLU A 103 12.53 22.51 3.54
N GLY A 104 13.20 22.83 2.42
CA GLY A 104 14.41 22.14 1.98
C GLY A 104 14.20 20.74 1.38
N LYS A 105 12.96 20.33 1.08
CA LYS A 105 12.65 19.08 0.37
C LYS A 105 12.32 19.33 -1.11
N ARG A 106 12.31 18.23 -1.87
CA ARG A 106 11.83 18.21 -3.27
C ARG A 106 10.31 18.49 -3.29
N PRO A 107 9.75 18.93 -4.43
CA PRO A 107 8.30 19.06 -4.60
C PRO A 107 7.57 17.81 -4.13
N LEU A 108 6.48 17.97 -3.38
CA LEU A 108 5.75 16.86 -2.76
C LEU A 108 5.23 15.85 -3.79
N LEU A 109 4.85 16.36 -4.96
CA LEU A 109 4.39 15.61 -6.12
C LEU A 109 5.29 15.94 -7.32
N THR A 110 5.64 14.93 -8.11
CA THR A 110 6.51 15.05 -9.30
C THR A 110 5.96 14.24 -10.45
N GLY A 111 6.35 14.60 -11.68
CA GLY A 111 5.86 13.97 -12.91
C GLY A 111 4.95 14.92 -13.71
N ASP A 112 3.92 14.37 -14.34
CA ASP A 112 2.98 15.08 -15.20
C ASP A 112 1.90 15.81 -14.37
N LEU A 113 2.28 16.95 -13.78
CA LEU A 113 1.40 17.73 -12.89
C LEU A 113 0.29 18.52 -13.62
N GLN A 114 0.10 18.32 -14.92
CA GLN A 114 -0.93 18.99 -15.70
C GLN A 114 -1.69 18.01 -16.58
N VAL A 115 -3.00 18.23 -16.70
CA VAL A 115 -3.89 17.43 -17.54
C VAL A 115 -4.62 18.37 -18.50
N THR A 116 -4.67 18.02 -19.78
CA THR A 116 -5.48 18.75 -20.76
C THR A 116 -6.75 17.95 -21.04
N LEU A 117 -7.91 18.58 -20.84
CA LEU A 117 -9.18 17.99 -21.23
C LEU A 117 -9.32 17.97 -22.76
N LYS A 118 -9.95 16.92 -23.28
CA LYS A 118 -10.41 16.82 -24.67
C LYS A 118 -11.84 16.33 -24.64
N GLU A 119 -12.75 17.13 -25.18
CA GLU A 119 -14.19 16.86 -25.13
C GLU A 119 -14.67 16.59 -23.69
N GLY A 120 -14.13 17.35 -22.73
CA GLY A 120 -14.46 17.23 -21.30
C GLY A 120 -13.80 16.08 -20.57
N VAL A 121 -12.95 15.29 -21.23
CA VAL A 121 -12.29 14.12 -20.63
C VAL A 121 -10.77 14.29 -20.63
N GLY A 122 -10.15 14.04 -19.47
CA GLY A 122 -8.70 14.02 -19.28
C GLY A 122 -8.25 12.72 -18.65
N SER A 123 -6.96 12.42 -18.76
CA SER A 123 -6.33 11.31 -18.04
C SER A 123 -5.09 11.82 -17.33
N LEU A 124 -4.92 11.38 -16.08
CA LEU A 124 -3.74 11.72 -15.29
C LEU A 124 -2.51 11.04 -15.88
N GLY A 125 -1.41 11.79 -16.01
CA GLY A 125 -0.13 11.25 -16.48
C GLY A 125 0.65 10.55 -15.36
N ASP A 126 1.95 10.37 -15.57
CA ASP A 126 2.81 9.70 -14.60
C ASP A 126 3.09 10.60 -13.42
N LEU A 127 2.68 10.18 -12.22
CA LEU A 127 2.83 10.95 -10.98
C LEU A 127 3.47 10.12 -9.88
N THR A 128 4.28 10.79 -9.06
CA THR A 128 4.98 10.18 -7.92
C THR A 128 5.04 11.14 -6.73
N PHE A 129 4.69 10.64 -5.54
CA PHE A 129 4.90 11.34 -4.28
C PHE A 129 6.35 11.22 -3.82
N THR A 130 6.97 12.32 -3.41
CA THR A 130 8.38 12.32 -2.95
C THR A 130 8.52 12.21 -1.43
N ASP A 131 7.43 12.45 -0.70
CA ASP A 131 7.38 12.37 0.76
C ASP A 131 6.13 11.62 1.21
N ASN A 132 6.20 10.98 2.37
CA ASN A 132 5.12 10.19 2.91
C ASN A 132 4.12 11.10 3.66
N SER A 133 2.91 10.64 3.93
CA SER A 133 1.92 11.46 4.60
C SER A 133 2.05 11.49 6.13
N SER A 134 3.06 10.84 6.74
CA SER A 134 3.09 10.70 8.21
C SER A 134 3.44 11.99 8.95
N TRP A 135 4.04 12.98 8.28
CA TRP A 135 4.44 14.25 8.87
C TRP A 135 3.30 15.29 8.94
N ILE A 136 2.22 15.12 8.16
CA ILE A 136 1.08 16.02 8.21
C ILE A 136 0.09 15.61 9.30
N ARG A 137 -0.64 16.57 9.86
CA ARG A 137 -1.57 16.38 10.99
C ARG A 137 -2.59 15.27 10.75
N SER A 138 -3.22 15.26 9.57
CA SER A 138 -4.24 14.26 9.18
C SER A 138 -3.67 12.89 8.82
N ARG A 139 -2.34 12.78 8.70
CA ARG A 139 -1.60 11.60 8.21
C ARG A 139 -2.05 11.08 6.83
N LYS A 140 -2.80 11.89 6.09
CA LYS A 140 -3.41 11.56 4.81
C LYS A 140 -3.28 12.74 3.86
N PHE A 141 -3.25 12.42 2.57
CA PHE A 141 -3.35 13.39 1.49
C PHE A 141 -4.62 13.12 0.68
N ARG A 142 -4.99 14.09 -0.15
CA ARG A 142 -5.91 13.92 -1.29
C ARG A 142 -5.22 14.45 -2.54
N LEU A 143 -5.60 13.95 -3.71
CA LEU A 143 -5.30 14.63 -4.97
C LEU A 143 -6.41 15.63 -5.26
N GLY A 144 -6.02 16.83 -5.65
CA GLY A 144 -6.90 17.90 -6.10
C GLY A 144 -6.67 18.21 -7.58
N LEU A 145 -7.72 18.70 -8.25
CA LEU A 145 -7.64 19.25 -9.59
C LEU A 145 -8.29 20.62 -9.62
N ARG A 146 -7.56 21.59 -10.17
CA ARG A 146 -8.09 22.94 -10.44
C ARG A 146 -7.77 23.35 -11.86
N VAL A 147 -8.51 24.31 -12.39
CA VAL A 147 -8.19 24.89 -13.71
C VAL A 147 -6.87 25.66 -13.60
N ALA A 148 -5.98 25.47 -14.57
CA ALA A 148 -4.70 26.17 -14.65
C ALA A 148 -4.93 27.66 -14.95
N SER A 149 -4.05 28.53 -14.43
CA SER A 149 -4.14 29.98 -14.68
C SER A 149 -4.13 30.31 -16.18
N GLY A 150 -5.06 31.18 -16.61
CA GLY A 150 -5.20 31.60 -18.01
C GLY A 150 -6.10 30.70 -18.87
N TYR A 151 -6.74 29.68 -18.28
CA TYR A 151 -7.77 28.86 -18.92
C TYR A 151 -9.10 29.07 -18.20
N GLY A 152 -10.21 29.11 -18.94
CA GLY A 152 -11.56 29.26 -18.36
C GLY A 152 -11.86 30.66 -17.80
N GLU A 153 -11.24 31.72 -18.33
CA GLU A 153 -11.54 33.10 -17.94
C GLU A 153 -13.03 33.40 -18.15
N GLY A 154 -13.73 33.76 -17.06
CA GLY A 154 -15.16 34.11 -17.07
C GLY A 154 -16.12 33.01 -16.60
N THR A 155 -15.71 31.73 -16.60
CA THR A 155 -16.57 30.61 -16.18
C THR A 155 -15.98 29.87 -14.98
N ARG A 156 -16.72 29.84 -13.87
CA ARG A 156 -16.31 29.10 -12.66
C ARG A 156 -16.49 27.59 -12.88
N ILE A 157 -15.38 26.86 -12.98
CA ILE A 157 -15.36 25.39 -12.94
C ILE A 157 -14.90 24.95 -11.56
N ARG A 158 -15.76 24.24 -10.81
CA ARG A 158 -15.47 23.72 -9.47
C ARG A 158 -14.41 22.63 -9.50
N GLU A 159 -13.49 22.68 -8.54
CA GLU A 159 -12.36 21.76 -8.40
C GLU A 159 -12.81 20.33 -8.10
N ALA A 160 -11.93 19.37 -8.37
CA ALA A 160 -12.10 17.99 -7.93
C ALA A 160 -11.20 17.71 -6.73
N LYS A 161 -11.61 16.78 -5.88
CA LYS A 161 -10.70 16.09 -4.95
C LYS A 161 -11.01 14.61 -4.88
N THR A 162 -10.00 13.79 -4.60
CA THR A 162 -10.18 12.37 -4.31
C THR A 162 -10.60 12.14 -2.85
N GLU A 163 -10.93 10.90 -2.55
CA GLU A 163 -10.91 10.40 -1.18
C GLU A 163 -9.53 10.54 -0.53
N ALA A 164 -9.51 10.63 0.80
CA ALA A 164 -8.28 10.76 1.57
C ALA A 164 -7.53 9.42 1.66
N PHE A 165 -6.23 9.43 1.36
CA PHE A 165 -5.38 8.24 1.38
C PHE A 165 -4.06 8.49 2.11
N THR A 166 -3.44 7.40 2.58
CA THR A 166 -2.11 7.44 3.18
C THR A 166 -1.06 7.16 2.12
N VAL A 167 -0.01 7.99 2.08
CA VAL A 167 1.21 7.71 1.32
C VAL A 167 2.25 7.19 2.29
N LYS A 168 2.69 5.95 2.10
CA LYS A 168 3.67 5.29 2.96
C LYS A 168 5.09 5.50 2.44
N ASP A 169 6.07 5.42 3.32
CA ASP A 169 7.48 5.43 2.93
C ASP A 169 7.82 4.17 2.12
N HIS A 170 8.55 4.31 1.02
CA HIS A 170 8.95 3.20 0.14
C HIS A 170 9.71 2.10 0.87
N ARG A 171 10.44 2.43 1.95
CA ARG A 171 11.10 1.43 2.79
C ARG A 171 10.10 0.42 3.36
N GLY A 172 8.86 0.85 3.62
CA GLY A 172 7.79 -0.02 4.11
C GLY A 172 7.35 -1.07 3.07
N GLU A 173 7.45 -0.76 1.78
CA GLU A 173 7.19 -1.71 0.69
C GLU A 173 8.37 -2.67 0.53
N LEU A 174 9.58 -2.12 0.40
CA LEU A 174 10.79 -2.92 0.24
C LEU A 174 11.01 -3.89 1.40
N TYR A 175 10.69 -3.50 2.64
CA TYR A 175 10.93 -4.30 3.83
C TYR A 175 9.70 -5.08 4.33
N LYS A 176 8.64 -5.16 3.53
CA LYS A 176 7.42 -5.88 3.87
C LYS A 176 7.71 -7.36 4.19
N LYS A 177 7.09 -7.88 5.24
CA LYS A 177 7.09 -9.32 5.56
C LYS A 177 6.14 -10.05 4.62
N HIS A 178 6.54 -11.22 4.16
CA HIS A 178 5.71 -12.03 3.27
C HIS A 178 4.83 -12.96 4.10
N TYR A 179 3.54 -13.06 3.74
CA TYR A 179 2.54 -13.91 4.40
C TYR A 179 1.78 -14.73 3.33
N PRO A 180 2.01 -16.06 3.24
CA PRO A 180 3.09 -16.79 3.90
C PRO A 180 4.46 -16.40 3.33
N PRO A 181 5.56 -16.57 4.10
CA PRO A 181 6.89 -16.46 3.55
C PRO A 181 7.17 -17.61 2.58
N ALA A 182 7.99 -17.37 1.56
CA ALA A 182 8.45 -18.38 0.62
C ALA A 182 9.78 -19.00 1.08
N GLN A 183 10.10 -20.22 0.60
CA GLN A 183 11.34 -20.91 0.96
C GLN A 183 12.60 -20.12 0.56
N ASP A 184 12.56 -19.52 -0.63
CA ASP A 184 13.65 -18.73 -1.20
C ASP A 184 13.70 -17.27 -0.73
N ASP A 185 12.75 -16.85 0.11
CA ASP A 185 12.82 -15.53 0.73
C ASP A 185 14.08 -15.43 1.60
N ASP A 186 14.69 -14.24 1.61
CA ASP A 186 15.69 -13.91 2.60
C ASP A 186 15.12 -14.07 4.02
N VAL A 187 15.94 -14.51 4.96
CA VAL A 187 15.52 -14.76 6.35
C VAL A 187 14.96 -13.52 7.05
N TRP A 188 15.38 -12.32 6.64
CA TRP A 188 14.83 -11.08 7.14
C TRP A 188 13.39 -10.81 6.69
N ARG A 189 12.80 -11.59 5.76
CA ARG A 189 11.36 -11.53 5.45
C ARG A 189 10.50 -12.13 6.55
N LEU A 190 11.08 -12.87 7.49
CA LEU A 190 10.37 -13.36 8.67
C LEU A 190 10.08 -12.24 9.66
N GLU A 191 8.99 -12.38 10.41
CA GLU A 191 8.68 -11.49 11.52
C GLU A 191 9.83 -11.39 12.53
N LYS A 192 9.91 -10.26 13.22
CA LYS A 192 10.92 -9.97 14.27
C LYS A 192 12.39 -9.90 13.80
N ILE A 193 12.68 -10.21 12.55
CA ILE A 193 14.03 -10.09 11.96
C ILE A 193 14.06 -8.87 11.02
N GLY A 194 14.68 -7.76 11.42
CA GLY A 194 14.83 -6.60 10.52
C GLY A 194 15.92 -6.80 9.47
N LYS A 195 15.72 -6.31 8.23
CA LYS A 195 16.80 -6.26 7.22
C LYS A 195 17.97 -5.46 7.79
N ASP A 196 19.17 -6.00 7.61
CA ASP A 196 20.45 -5.49 8.16
C ASP A 196 20.48 -5.28 9.69
N GLY A 197 19.49 -5.82 10.41
CA GLY A 197 19.41 -5.80 11.87
C GLY A 197 20.36 -6.80 12.53
N SER A 198 20.43 -6.75 13.87
CA SER A 198 21.32 -7.61 14.66
C SER A 198 21.05 -9.10 14.45
N PHE A 199 19.79 -9.53 14.46
CA PHE A 199 19.42 -10.93 14.21
C PHE A 199 19.75 -11.37 12.78
N HIS A 200 19.44 -10.55 11.78
CA HIS A 200 19.75 -10.86 10.39
C HIS A 200 21.26 -11.07 10.19
N LYS A 201 22.10 -10.16 10.72
CA LYS A 201 23.55 -10.30 10.65
C LYS A 201 24.05 -11.56 11.36
N ARG A 202 23.53 -11.89 12.55
CA ARG A 202 23.91 -13.11 13.27
C ARG A 202 23.54 -14.38 12.52
N LEU A 203 22.34 -14.43 11.94
CA LEU A 203 21.88 -15.55 11.13
C LEU A 203 22.76 -15.74 9.89
N ASN A 204 23.01 -14.68 9.13
CA ASN A 204 23.85 -14.72 7.93
C ASN A 204 25.29 -15.16 8.27
N ASN A 205 25.87 -14.66 9.37
CA ASN A 205 27.19 -15.08 9.82
C ASN A 205 27.27 -16.57 10.21
N ASN A 206 26.11 -17.22 10.45
CA ASN A 206 26.00 -18.64 10.72
C ASN A 206 25.46 -19.44 9.51
N GLY A 207 25.47 -18.85 8.32
CA GLY A 207 25.06 -19.52 7.08
C GLY A 207 23.55 -19.65 6.89
N ILE A 208 22.75 -18.89 7.64
CA ILE A 208 21.28 -18.92 7.55
C ILE A 208 20.85 -17.68 6.77
N PHE A 209 20.71 -17.82 5.46
CA PHE A 209 20.39 -16.70 4.56
C PHE A 209 18.92 -16.69 4.16
N LYS A 210 18.33 -17.88 3.97
CA LYS A 210 16.97 -18.05 3.50
C LYS A 210 16.01 -18.54 4.59
N VAL A 211 14.71 -18.40 4.35
CA VAL A 211 13.66 -18.99 5.19
C VAL A 211 13.80 -20.51 5.28
N GLU A 212 14.16 -21.17 4.18
CA GLU A 212 14.43 -22.61 4.16
C GLU A 212 15.55 -23.03 5.14
N ASP A 213 16.67 -22.30 5.14
CA ASP A 213 17.81 -22.56 6.04
C ASP A 213 17.38 -22.41 7.51
N PHE A 214 16.59 -21.37 7.78
CA PHE A 214 16.06 -21.09 9.11
C PHE A 214 15.17 -22.23 9.60
N LEU A 215 14.23 -22.69 8.76
CA LEU A 215 13.32 -23.79 9.08
C LEU A 215 14.07 -25.11 9.30
N ARG A 216 15.06 -25.42 8.44
CA ARG A 216 15.92 -26.61 8.60
C ARG A 216 16.64 -26.62 9.94
N LEU A 217 17.21 -25.50 10.36
CA LEU A 217 17.88 -25.44 11.66
C LEU A 217 16.87 -25.45 12.81
N ALA A 218 15.69 -24.84 12.64
CA ALA A 218 14.64 -24.88 13.66
C ALA A 218 14.16 -26.31 13.94
N VAL A 219 14.09 -27.17 12.91
CA VAL A 219 13.77 -28.60 13.06
C VAL A 219 14.95 -29.37 13.65
N LYS A 220 16.15 -29.19 13.07
CA LYS A 220 17.33 -30.01 13.43
C LYS A 220 17.89 -29.69 14.81
N ASP A 221 17.94 -28.42 15.18
CA ASP A 221 18.56 -27.95 16.42
C ASP A 221 17.97 -26.58 16.84
N PRO A 222 16.74 -26.57 17.39
CA PRO A 222 16.09 -25.33 17.81
C PRO A 222 16.87 -24.58 18.88
N GLN A 223 17.63 -25.27 19.73
CA GLN A 223 18.44 -24.66 20.78
C GLN A 223 19.64 -23.91 20.21
N LYS A 224 20.33 -24.48 19.22
CA LYS A 224 21.39 -23.77 18.49
C LYS A 224 20.85 -22.54 17.77
N LEU A 225 19.71 -22.64 17.10
CA LEU A 225 19.07 -21.48 16.46
C LEU A 225 18.74 -20.39 17.48
N ARG A 226 18.20 -20.78 18.65
CA ARG A 226 17.92 -19.88 19.78
C ARG A 226 19.19 -19.17 20.25
N ASN A 227 20.28 -19.91 20.40
CA ASN A 227 21.58 -19.39 20.84
C ASN A 227 22.18 -18.40 19.82
N ILE A 228 22.05 -18.65 18.51
CA ILE A 228 22.49 -17.73 17.45
C ILE A 228 21.77 -16.39 17.55
N LEU A 229 20.46 -16.40 17.82
CA LEU A 229 19.67 -15.18 17.99
C LEU A 229 20.01 -14.46 19.31
N GLY A 230 20.33 -15.23 20.35
CA GLY A 230 20.85 -14.74 21.62
C GLY A 230 19.81 -14.02 22.49
N SER A 231 20.27 -13.39 23.57
CA SER A 231 19.42 -12.82 24.64
C SER A 231 18.46 -11.72 24.20
N GLY A 232 18.73 -11.03 23.09
CA GLY A 232 17.83 -10.02 22.54
C GLY A 232 16.50 -10.59 22.04
N MET A 233 16.42 -11.90 21.80
CA MET A 233 15.20 -12.56 21.33
C MET A 233 14.36 -13.04 22.52
N SER A 234 13.34 -12.27 22.91
CA SER A 234 12.41 -12.71 23.96
C SER A 234 11.60 -13.96 23.56
N ASN A 235 11.00 -14.66 24.53
CA ASN A 235 10.17 -15.85 24.24
C ASN A 235 8.99 -15.52 23.33
N LYS A 236 8.31 -14.38 23.59
CA LYS A 236 7.21 -13.91 22.74
C LYS A 236 7.65 -13.61 21.30
N MET A 237 8.85 -13.03 21.12
CA MET A 237 9.37 -12.78 19.77
C MET A 237 9.75 -14.08 19.06
N TRP A 238 10.31 -15.03 19.79
CA TRP A 238 10.66 -16.35 19.29
C TRP A 238 9.45 -17.14 18.81
N GLU A 239 8.39 -17.19 19.62
CA GLU A 239 7.13 -17.85 19.26
C GLU A 239 6.55 -17.23 17.98
N ALA A 240 6.39 -15.90 17.94
CA ALA A 240 5.88 -15.21 16.76
C ALA A 240 6.73 -15.45 15.49
N LEU A 241 8.06 -15.49 15.64
CA LEU A 241 8.98 -15.79 14.55
C LEU A 241 8.80 -17.23 14.03
N LEU A 242 8.73 -18.21 14.93
CA LEU A 242 8.55 -19.61 14.56
C LEU A 242 7.17 -19.85 13.94
N ASP A 243 6.11 -19.32 14.53
CA ASP A 243 4.75 -19.47 14.03
C ASP A 243 4.64 -18.89 12.61
N HIS A 244 5.19 -17.69 12.39
CA HIS A 244 5.25 -17.09 11.07
C HIS A 244 6.06 -17.94 10.08
N ALA A 245 7.27 -18.38 10.45
CA ALA A 245 8.10 -19.20 9.58
C ALA A 245 7.42 -20.51 9.18
N LYS A 246 6.68 -21.15 10.10
CA LYS A 246 5.94 -22.40 9.86
C LYS A 246 4.76 -22.25 8.90
N THR A 247 4.28 -21.04 8.63
CA THR A 247 3.28 -20.80 7.58
C THR A 247 3.85 -20.95 6.15
N CYS A 248 5.18 -21.04 6.01
CA CYS A 248 5.86 -21.26 4.74
C CYS A 248 5.36 -22.54 4.05
N VAL A 249 4.95 -22.41 2.79
CA VAL A 249 4.50 -23.54 1.98
C VAL A 249 5.72 -24.32 1.48
N LEU A 250 5.77 -25.61 1.80
CA LEU A 250 6.89 -26.46 1.40
C LEU A 250 6.75 -26.94 -0.05
N SER A 251 7.86 -26.98 -0.79
CA SER A 251 7.96 -27.42 -2.19
C SER A 251 7.60 -28.88 -2.48
N GLY A 252 7.11 -29.65 -1.49
CA GLY A 252 6.78 -31.07 -1.64
C GLY A 252 7.98 -32.01 -1.82
N LYS A 253 9.21 -31.47 -1.87
CA LYS A 253 10.44 -32.25 -1.97
C LYS A 253 10.62 -33.15 -0.75
N LEU A 254 10.92 -34.43 -1.01
CA LEU A 254 11.20 -35.44 -0.01
C LEU A 254 12.65 -35.92 -0.11
N TYR A 255 13.22 -36.23 1.05
CA TYR A 255 14.53 -36.85 1.20
C TYR A 255 14.34 -38.21 1.82
N VAL A 256 14.92 -39.25 1.22
CA VAL A 256 14.86 -40.61 1.77
C VAL A 256 16.25 -41.04 2.19
N TYR A 257 16.39 -41.40 3.46
CA TYR A 257 17.63 -41.93 4.03
C TYR A 257 17.50 -43.42 4.29
N TYR A 258 18.38 -44.22 3.69
CA TYR A 258 18.48 -45.65 3.94
C TYR A 258 19.71 -45.92 4.81
N PRO A 259 19.56 -46.43 6.03
CA PRO A 259 20.67 -46.74 6.92
C PRO A 259 21.47 -47.99 6.49
N ASP A 260 20.85 -48.90 5.73
CA ASP A 260 21.47 -50.13 5.24
C ASP A 260 21.50 -50.17 3.70
N ILE A 261 22.53 -50.84 3.16
CA ILE A 261 22.74 -51.12 1.74
C ILE A 261 21.57 -51.93 1.17
N SER A 262 20.93 -52.78 1.99
CA SER A 262 19.74 -53.55 1.59
C SER A 262 18.54 -52.68 1.25
N ARG A 263 18.48 -51.42 1.72
CA ARG A 263 17.39 -50.46 1.51
C ARG A 263 15.99 -50.95 1.91
N ASN A 264 15.91 -51.94 2.80
CA ASN A 264 14.63 -52.51 3.26
C ASN A 264 13.82 -51.54 4.14
N VAL A 265 14.49 -50.60 4.81
CA VAL A 265 13.89 -49.58 5.67
C VAL A 265 14.48 -48.22 5.31
N GLY A 266 13.64 -47.22 5.06
CA GLY A 266 14.05 -45.87 4.70
C GLY A 266 13.28 -44.80 5.47
N ALA A 267 13.98 -43.85 6.10
CA ALA A 267 13.35 -42.70 6.74
C ALA A 267 13.08 -41.61 5.71
N VAL A 268 11.86 -41.08 5.67
CA VAL A 268 11.42 -40.05 4.73
C VAL A 268 11.29 -38.73 5.46
N PHE A 269 12.00 -37.70 4.98
CA PHE A 269 11.98 -36.35 5.51
C PHE A 269 11.43 -35.37 4.48
N ASN A 270 10.77 -34.32 4.93
CA ASN A 270 10.34 -33.22 4.06
C ASN A 270 11.49 -32.24 3.75
N ASN A 271 11.19 -31.16 3.02
CA ASN A 271 12.20 -30.21 2.57
C ASN A 271 12.96 -29.48 3.71
N ILE A 272 12.38 -29.44 4.91
CA ILE A 272 12.98 -28.84 6.11
C ILE A 272 13.59 -29.89 7.05
N TYR A 273 13.73 -31.13 6.59
CA TYR A 273 14.27 -32.27 7.34
C TYR A 273 13.43 -32.72 8.53
N GLU A 274 12.13 -32.41 8.53
CA GLU A 274 11.19 -32.98 9.48
C GLU A 274 10.75 -34.36 9.00
N LEU A 275 10.65 -35.31 9.95
CA LEU A 275 10.25 -36.68 9.67
C LEU A 275 8.82 -36.71 9.13
N ASN A 276 8.67 -37.16 7.89
CA ASN A 276 7.38 -37.30 7.20
C ASN A 276 6.85 -38.73 7.31
N GLY A 277 7.74 -39.73 7.31
CA GLY A 277 7.35 -41.12 7.43
C GLY A 277 8.49 -42.12 7.32
N LEU A 278 8.12 -43.39 7.26
CA LEU A 278 9.01 -44.54 7.14
C LEU A 278 8.57 -45.37 5.93
N ILE A 279 9.53 -45.81 5.14
CA ILE A 279 9.34 -46.86 4.13
C ILE A 279 9.86 -48.16 4.74
N SER A 280 9.03 -49.20 4.77
CA SER A 280 9.43 -50.54 5.21
C SER A 280 8.70 -51.57 4.37
N GLU A 281 9.40 -52.59 3.87
CA GLU A 281 8.81 -53.66 3.05
C GLU A 281 7.97 -53.12 1.88
N ASP A 282 8.48 -52.10 1.19
CA ASP A 282 7.82 -51.38 0.08
C ASP A 282 6.51 -50.65 0.43
N GLN A 283 6.18 -50.50 1.72
CA GLN A 283 5.03 -49.73 2.20
C GLN A 283 5.47 -48.42 2.86
N TYR A 284 4.67 -47.36 2.64
CA TYR A 284 4.87 -46.06 3.28
C TYR A 284 3.98 -45.90 4.51
N TYR A 285 4.59 -45.63 5.65
CA TYR A 285 3.94 -45.33 6.91
C TYR A 285 4.17 -43.85 7.26
N THR A 286 3.09 -43.12 7.49
CA THR A 286 3.18 -41.70 7.90
C THR A 286 3.80 -41.57 9.29
N ALA A 287 4.47 -40.45 9.59
CA ALA A 287 5.07 -40.22 10.91
C ALA A 287 4.05 -40.33 12.06
N ASN A 288 2.78 -39.97 11.83
CA ASN A 288 1.71 -40.08 12.82
C ASN A 288 1.31 -41.52 13.15
N SER A 289 1.56 -42.47 12.23
CA SER A 289 1.30 -43.89 12.44
C SER A 289 2.48 -44.64 13.08
N LEU A 290 3.63 -43.99 13.27
CA LEU A 290 4.81 -44.60 13.88
C LEU A 290 4.71 -44.56 15.41
N SER A 291 5.22 -45.62 16.07
CA SER A 291 5.36 -45.66 17.53
C SER A 291 6.46 -44.70 18.00
N ASP A 292 6.47 -44.37 19.29
CA ASP A 292 7.52 -43.52 19.87
C ASP A 292 8.92 -44.18 19.84
N GLU A 293 8.99 -45.51 19.79
CA GLU A 293 10.24 -46.26 19.62
C GLU A 293 10.77 -46.18 18.18
N GLN A 294 9.89 -45.96 17.20
CA GLN A 294 10.22 -45.84 15.78
C GLN A 294 10.57 -44.40 15.36
N LYS A 295 10.19 -43.39 16.15
CA LYS A 295 10.44 -41.97 15.91
C LYS A 295 11.79 -41.54 16.46
#